data_AF-A0ABD5MZG6-F1
#
_entry.id   AF-A0ABD5MZG6-F1
#
_cell.length_a   1.000
_cell.length_b   1.000
_cell.length_c   1.000
_cell.angle_alpha   90.00
_cell.angle_beta   90.00
_cell.angle_gamma   90.00
#
_symmetry.space_group_name_H-M   'P 1'
#
loop_
_entity.id
_entity.type
_entity.pdbx_description
1 polymer ?
#
loop_
_entity_poly.entity_id
_entity_poly.type
_entity_poly.pdbx_seq_one_letter_code
_entity_poly.pdbx_strand_id
1 'polypeptide(L)'
;MSNIGDMLNDLLSDVVGALPAIIAAIIIVIIGYVVGKFVGSAVNKLIEKMGIEKSFDETDTGKSFKSAGLDLSSFVGGITTAFILVISVVIAIQVLDIGGNVGSFLVDLAAYLPKLLGGIVIIVVGSVLVGFLASLVGNTLKPIFPKAKAEIADMLKSLLQIGLIAVILLIALDLMLLGGELVYSLILGFVIIGAGIALTDGLIKSITDDHKEFIPVAGYAKFVLYSIFLIIGAGAIFSTFEGVTTIVANVSWAFAIAMGILLIPVIYSLAKRMANETT
;
A
#
# COMPACT_ATOMS: atom_id res chain seq x y z
N MET A 1 13.63 -56.95 -15.80
CA MET A 1 13.39 -56.54 -14.40
C MET A 1 14.68 -55.90 -13.94
N SER A 2 14.72 -54.58 -13.76
CA SER A 2 15.87 -53.93 -13.13
C SER A 2 16.04 -54.57 -11.75
N ASN A 3 17.22 -55.15 -11.48
CA ASN A 3 17.49 -55.68 -10.15
C ASN A 3 17.50 -54.49 -9.18
N ILE A 4 16.93 -54.66 -7.99
CA ILE A 4 16.95 -53.61 -6.95
C ILE A 4 18.39 -53.16 -6.67
N GLY A 5 19.38 -54.06 -6.80
CA GLY A 5 20.80 -53.72 -6.70
C GLY A 5 21.29 -52.73 -7.76
N ASP A 6 20.80 -52.81 -9.00
CA ASP A 6 21.17 -51.89 -10.08
C ASP A 6 20.56 -50.51 -9.81
N MET A 7 19.29 -50.46 -9.37
CA MET A 7 18.65 -49.21 -8.97
C MET A 7 19.36 -48.54 -7.78
N LEU A 8 19.82 -49.31 -6.79
CA LEU A 8 20.56 -48.76 -5.66
C LEU A 8 21.95 -48.24 -6.06
N ASN A 9 22.63 -48.91 -7.00
CA ASN A 9 23.91 -48.45 -7.52
C ASN A 9 23.77 -47.17 -8.36
N ASP A 10 22.72 -47.06 -9.16
CA ASP A 10 22.42 -45.85 -9.93
C ASP A 10 22.11 -44.67 -9.00
N LEU A 11 21.27 -44.87 -7.96
CA LEU A 11 20.99 -43.83 -6.96
C LEU A 11 22.25 -43.44 -6.16
N LEU A 12 23.10 -44.39 -5.80
CA LEU A 12 24.38 -44.11 -5.12
C LEU A 12 25.33 -43.31 -6.02
N SER A 13 25.40 -43.65 -7.30
CA SER A 13 26.20 -42.93 -8.29
C SER A 13 25.71 -41.49 -8.47
N ASP A 14 24.41 -41.28 -8.55
CA ASP A 14 23.80 -39.95 -8.65
C ASP A 14 24.08 -39.09 -7.40
N VAL A 15 23.94 -39.68 -6.20
CA VAL A 15 24.24 -39.00 -4.94
C VAL A 15 25.71 -38.60 -4.84
N VAL A 16 26.63 -39.50 -5.21
CA VAL A 16 28.07 -39.20 -5.20
C VAL A 16 28.43 -38.16 -6.27
N GLY A 17 27.79 -38.23 -7.44
CA GLY A 17 27.94 -37.25 -8.52
C GLY A 17 27.45 -35.85 -8.15
N ALA A 18 26.46 -35.74 -7.25
CA ALA A 18 25.94 -34.47 -6.76
C ALA A 18 26.79 -33.81 -5.66
N LEU A 19 27.71 -34.55 -5.00
CA LEU A 19 28.52 -34.01 -3.89
C LEU A 19 29.32 -32.74 -4.25
N PRO A 20 30.01 -32.66 -5.41
CA PRO A 20 30.73 -31.45 -5.79
C PRO A 20 29.81 -30.23 -5.94
N ALA A 21 28.63 -30.42 -6.54
CA ALA A 21 27.64 -29.35 -6.73
C ALA A 21 27.08 -28.88 -5.38
N ILE A 22 26.83 -29.80 -4.44
CA ILE A 22 26.37 -29.46 -3.08
C ILE A 22 27.41 -28.62 -2.34
N ILE A 23 28.69 -29.00 -2.41
CA ILE A 23 29.77 -28.23 -1.79
C ILE A 23 29.86 -26.84 -2.41
N ALA A 24 29.80 -26.74 -3.75
CA ALA A 24 29.82 -25.45 -4.44
C ALA A 24 28.63 -24.56 -4.04
N ALA A 25 27.43 -25.11 -3.99
CA ALA A 25 26.21 -24.41 -3.56
C ALA A 25 26.33 -23.87 -2.13
N ILE A 26 26.84 -24.68 -1.19
CA ILE A 26 27.09 -24.26 0.19
C ILE A 26 28.08 -23.09 0.25
N ILE A 27 29.19 -23.19 -0.48
CA ILE A 27 30.21 -22.12 -0.55
C ILE A 27 29.59 -20.82 -1.09
N ILE A 28 28.77 -20.90 -2.13
CA ILE A 28 28.09 -19.74 -2.74
C ILE A 28 27.19 -19.05 -1.71
N VAL A 29 26.38 -19.80 -0.96
CA VAL A 29 25.49 -19.24 0.08
C VAL A 29 26.30 -18.60 1.21
N ILE A 30 27.40 -19.23 1.64
CA ILE A 30 28.28 -18.67 2.67
C ILE A 30 28.88 -17.35 2.20
N ILE A 31 29.39 -17.30 0.97
CA ILE A 31 29.94 -16.07 0.38
C ILE A 31 28.84 -15.00 0.29
N GLY A 32 27.65 -15.37 -0.21
CA GLY A 32 26.51 -14.47 -0.31
C GLY A 32 26.11 -13.87 1.03
N TYR A 33 26.08 -14.67 2.10
CA TYR A 33 25.79 -14.19 3.45
C TYR A 33 26.84 -13.19 3.95
N VAL A 34 28.13 -13.50 3.78
CA VAL A 34 29.22 -12.63 4.23
C VAL A 34 29.22 -11.30 3.46
N VAL A 35 29.11 -11.37 2.12
CA VAL A 35 29.03 -10.18 1.26
C VAL A 35 27.78 -9.38 1.59
N GLY A 36 26.64 -10.06 1.74
CA GLY A 36 25.36 -9.44 2.10
C GLY A 36 25.45 -8.65 3.40
N LYS A 37 26.03 -9.24 4.45
CA LYS A 37 26.21 -8.58 5.74
C LYS A 37 27.11 -7.35 5.63
N PHE A 38 28.18 -7.44 4.85
CA PHE A 38 29.09 -6.31 4.63
C PHE A 38 28.40 -5.16 3.90
N VAL A 39 27.73 -5.45 2.78
CA VAL A 39 27.02 -4.45 1.97
C VAL A 39 25.84 -3.86 2.76
N GLY A 40 25.05 -4.68 3.43
CA GLY A 40 23.93 -4.23 4.26
C GLY A 40 24.39 -3.30 5.40
N SER A 41 25.52 -3.61 6.03
CA SER A 41 26.13 -2.73 7.04
C SER A 41 26.61 -1.41 6.44
N ALA A 42 27.14 -1.43 5.21
CA ALA A 42 27.55 -0.22 4.51
C ALA A 42 26.32 0.65 4.15
N VAL A 43 25.25 0.04 3.63
CA VAL A 43 23.99 0.72 3.33
C VAL A 43 23.36 1.33 4.58
N ASN A 44 23.35 0.59 5.69
CA ASN A 44 22.86 1.10 6.98
C ASN A 44 23.58 2.42 7.34
N LYS A 45 24.91 2.40 7.38
CA LYS A 45 25.75 3.58 7.69
C LYS A 45 25.53 4.74 6.72
N LEU A 46 25.28 4.46 5.45
CA LEU A 46 25.01 5.49 4.45
C LEU A 46 23.69 6.21 4.75
N ILE A 47 22.63 5.46 5.10
CA ILE A 47 21.30 6.02 5.41
C ILE A 47 21.35 6.85 6.70
N GLU A 48 22.00 6.32 7.74
CA GLU A 48 22.25 7.07 9.00
C GLU A 48 22.94 8.40 8.70
N LYS A 49 23.97 8.38 7.85
CA LYS A 49 24.76 9.57 7.49
C LYS A 49 23.99 10.58 6.61
N MET A 50 23.04 10.12 5.79
CA MET A 50 22.22 11.00 4.95
C MET A 50 21.12 11.73 5.73
N GLY A 51 20.84 11.34 6.99
CA GLY A 51 19.82 11.98 7.82
C GLY A 51 18.38 11.74 7.37
N ILE A 52 18.15 10.79 6.46
CA ILE A 52 16.82 10.43 5.93
C ILE A 52 15.90 9.92 7.05
N GLU A 53 16.49 9.27 8.06
CA GLU A 53 15.81 8.71 9.22
C GLU A 53 14.99 9.75 9.99
N LYS A 54 15.50 10.99 10.13
CA LYS A 54 14.76 12.05 10.82
C LYS A 54 13.47 12.42 10.08
N SER A 55 13.54 12.57 8.77
CA SER A 55 12.36 12.88 7.95
C SER A 55 11.38 11.71 7.91
N PHE A 56 11.87 10.47 7.95
CA PHE A 56 11.03 9.28 8.04
C PHE A 56 10.28 9.19 9.37
N ASP A 57 10.98 9.40 10.50
CA ASP A 57 10.40 9.38 11.85
C ASP A 57 9.26 10.38 12.05
N GLU A 58 9.25 11.48 11.30
CA GLU A 58 8.18 12.48 11.33
C GLU A 58 6.89 12.00 10.61
N THR A 59 7.01 11.01 9.71
CA THR A 59 5.87 10.40 9.02
C THR A 59 5.11 9.42 9.93
N ASP A 60 3.84 9.16 9.62
CA ASP A 60 3.03 8.21 10.41
C ASP A 60 3.54 6.77 10.28
N THR A 61 4.16 6.45 9.14
CA THR A 61 4.86 5.17 8.93
C THR A 61 6.11 5.07 9.82
N GLY A 62 6.92 6.14 9.90
CA GLY A 62 8.11 6.16 10.76
C GLY A 62 7.78 6.08 12.25
N LYS A 63 6.73 6.79 12.71
CA LYS A 63 6.22 6.64 14.08
C LYS A 63 5.82 5.20 14.40
N SER A 64 5.20 4.51 13.44
CA SER A 64 4.80 3.11 13.59
C SER A 64 6.01 2.17 13.64
N PHE A 65 7.01 2.39 12.78
CA PHE A 65 8.29 1.64 12.79
C PHE A 65 9.03 1.79 14.12
N LYS A 66 9.15 3.03 14.60
CA LYS A 66 9.79 3.35 15.87
C LYS A 66 9.07 2.72 17.06
N SER A 67 7.74 2.71 17.02
CA SER A 67 6.91 2.03 18.03
C SER A 67 7.13 0.50 18.05
N ALA A 68 7.54 -0.08 16.93
CA ALA A 68 7.94 -1.49 16.83
C ALA A 68 9.42 -1.74 17.17
N GLY A 69 10.17 -0.71 17.56
CA GLY A 69 11.61 -0.80 17.86
C GLY A 69 12.48 -1.01 16.61
N LEU A 70 12.00 -0.57 15.44
CA LEU A 70 12.71 -0.70 14.17
C LEU A 70 13.13 0.69 13.64
N ASP A 71 14.39 0.78 13.24
CA ASP A 71 14.98 1.97 12.60
C ASP A 71 15.01 1.78 11.08
N LEU A 72 14.80 2.86 10.29
CA LEU A 72 14.74 2.80 8.82
C LEU A 72 16.06 2.29 8.25
N SER A 73 17.16 2.81 8.76
CA SER A 73 18.51 2.49 8.34
C SER A 73 18.81 1.00 8.53
N SER A 74 18.49 0.47 9.72
CA SER A 74 18.62 -0.95 10.07
C SER A 74 17.74 -1.85 9.19
N PHE A 75 16.51 -1.41 8.91
CA PHE A 75 15.57 -2.15 8.08
C PHE A 75 16.06 -2.25 6.64
N VAL A 76 16.47 -1.14 6.02
CA VAL A 76 16.97 -1.12 4.65
C VAL A 76 18.31 -1.87 4.52
N GLY A 77 19.19 -1.76 5.51
CA GLY A 77 20.42 -2.56 5.58
C GLY A 77 20.14 -4.07 5.70
N GLY A 78 19.13 -4.43 6.50
CA GLY A 78 18.64 -5.80 6.64
C GLY A 78 18.05 -6.35 5.34
N ILE A 79 17.21 -5.58 4.65
CA ILE A 79 16.66 -5.97 3.34
C ILE A 79 17.76 -6.11 2.30
N THR A 80 18.74 -5.20 2.28
CA THR A 80 19.89 -5.31 1.37
C THR A 80 20.67 -6.60 1.60
N THR A 81 20.90 -6.96 2.87
CA THR A 81 21.53 -8.23 3.25
C THR A 81 20.72 -9.41 2.76
N ALA A 82 19.39 -9.39 3.00
CA ALA A 82 18.48 -10.43 2.57
C ALA A 82 18.44 -10.56 1.04
N PHE A 83 18.48 -9.46 0.30
CA PHE A 83 18.46 -9.46 -1.16
C PHE A 83 19.69 -10.16 -1.75
N ILE A 84 20.88 -9.84 -1.23
CA ILE A 84 22.13 -10.48 -1.65
C ILE A 84 22.13 -11.97 -1.28
N LEU A 85 21.66 -12.30 -0.08
CA LEU A 85 21.54 -13.70 0.37
C LEU A 85 20.59 -14.48 -0.56
N VAL A 86 19.45 -13.92 -0.89
CA VAL A 86 18.48 -14.55 -1.79
C VAL A 86 19.08 -14.79 -3.17
N ILE A 87 19.79 -13.81 -3.74
CA ILE A 87 20.50 -14.01 -5.02
C ILE A 87 21.48 -15.17 -4.92
N SER A 88 22.23 -15.26 -3.82
CA SER A 88 23.17 -16.38 -3.63
C SER A 88 22.46 -17.73 -3.53
N VAL A 89 21.28 -17.78 -2.91
CA VAL A 89 20.45 -18.99 -2.85
C VAL A 89 19.93 -19.37 -4.23
N VAL A 90 19.49 -18.41 -5.05
CA VAL A 90 19.07 -18.66 -6.45
C VAL A 90 20.22 -19.29 -7.23
N ILE A 91 21.42 -18.70 -7.15
CA ILE A 91 22.61 -19.21 -7.85
C ILE A 91 22.97 -20.61 -7.31
N ALA A 92 22.92 -20.82 -6.01
CA ALA A 92 23.21 -22.11 -5.40
C ALA A 92 22.25 -23.21 -5.89
N ILE A 93 20.95 -22.92 -5.98
CA ILE A 93 19.95 -23.86 -6.52
C ILE A 93 20.22 -24.17 -8.00
N GLN A 94 20.61 -23.17 -8.79
CA GLN A 94 20.98 -23.38 -10.20
C GLN A 94 22.22 -24.27 -10.33
N VAL A 95 23.22 -24.10 -9.46
CA VAL A 95 24.43 -24.94 -9.44
C VAL A 95 24.15 -26.38 -9.02
N LEU A 96 23.15 -26.59 -8.15
CA LEU A 96 22.73 -27.94 -7.76
C LEU A 96 22.10 -28.73 -8.93
N ASP A 97 21.63 -28.06 -9.98
CA ASP A 97 21.04 -28.64 -11.20
C ASP A 97 20.06 -29.80 -10.92
N ILE A 98 19.15 -29.57 -9.97
CA ILE A 98 18.25 -30.60 -9.42
C ILE A 98 17.34 -31.24 -10.50
N GLY A 99 17.20 -30.57 -11.66
CA GLY A 99 16.46 -31.09 -12.81
C GLY A 99 14.96 -31.30 -12.56
N GLY A 100 14.24 -31.59 -13.64
CA GLY A 100 12.80 -31.90 -13.59
C GLY A 100 11.90 -30.79 -13.06
N ASN A 101 10.64 -31.14 -12.79
CA ASN A 101 9.61 -30.18 -12.35
C ASN A 101 9.87 -29.63 -10.94
N VAL A 102 10.58 -30.39 -10.10
CA VAL A 102 10.94 -29.95 -8.74
C VAL A 102 12.04 -28.91 -8.79
N GLY A 103 13.08 -29.13 -9.61
CA GLY A 103 14.15 -28.16 -9.80
C GLY A 103 13.64 -26.83 -10.34
N SER A 104 12.78 -26.86 -11.37
CA SER A 104 12.19 -25.63 -11.92
C SER A 104 11.36 -24.87 -10.88
N PHE A 105 10.54 -25.58 -10.08
CA PHE A 105 9.77 -24.95 -9.01
C PHE A 105 10.65 -24.30 -7.94
N LEU A 106 11.76 -24.96 -7.54
CA LEU A 106 12.70 -24.37 -6.58
C LEU A 106 13.38 -23.10 -7.13
N VAL A 107 13.71 -23.09 -8.43
CA VAL A 107 14.26 -21.89 -9.09
C VAL A 107 13.23 -20.77 -9.13
N ASP A 108 11.97 -21.07 -9.48
CA ASP A 108 10.89 -20.08 -9.54
C ASP A 108 10.59 -19.49 -8.14
N LEU A 109 10.52 -20.35 -7.12
CA LEU A 109 10.36 -19.92 -5.72
C LEU A 109 11.51 -19.04 -5.26
N ALA A 110 12.75 -19.43 -5.57
CA ALA A 110 13.92 -18.64 -5.21
C ALA A 110 13.92 -17.30 -5.96
N ALA A 111 13.50 -17.26 -7.23
CA ALA A 111 13.40 -16.06 -8.05
C ALA A 111 12.22 -15.14 -7.66
N TYR A 112 11.26 -15.64 -6.89
CA TYR A 112 10.18 -14.85 -6.31
C TYR A 112 10.65 -14.00 -5.12
N LEU A 113 11.60 -14.51 -4.31
CA LEU A 113 12.08 -13.82 -3.11
C LEU A 113 12.66 -12.41 -3.37
N PRO A 114 13.48 -12.16 -4.42
CA PRO A 114 13.94 -10.81 -4.75
C PRO A 114 12.79 -9.86 -5.10
N LYS A 115 11.76 -10.35 -5.80
CA LYS A 115 10.57 -9.57 -6.16
C LYS A 115 9.79 -9.18 -4.92
N LEU A 116 9.60 -10.13 -3.99
CA LEU A 116 8.95 -9.89 -2.70
C LEU A 116 9.69 -8.82 -1.90
N LEU A 117 11.02 -8.97 -1.74
CA LEU A 117 11.85 -7.99 -1.04
C LEU A 117 11.82 -6.62 -1.73
N GLY A 118 11.90 -6.59 -3.06
CA GLY A 118 11.83 -5.36 -3.85
C GLY A 118 10.53 -4.60 -3.62
N GLY A 119 9.39 -5.30 -3.58
CA GLY A 119 8.11 -4.67 -3.25
C GLY A 119 8.09 -4.08 -1.84
N ILE A 120 8.69 -4.76 -0.86
CA ILE A 120 8.77 -4.26 0.53
C ILE A 120 9.60 -2.97 0.56
N VAL A 121 10.72 -2.92 -0.18
CA VAL A 121 11.52 -1.69 -0.34
C VAL A 121 10.69 -0.57 -0.96
N ILE A 122 9.92 -0.86 -2.02
CA ILE A 122 9.07 0.15 -2.68
C ILE A 122 8.05 0.71 -1.70
N ILE A 123 7.42 -0.11 -0.85
CA ILE A 123 6.48 0.37 0.16
C ILE A 123 7.18 1.31 1.15
N VAL A 124 8.34 0.90 1.69
CA VAL A 124 9.05 1.68 2.71
C VAL A 124 9.61 2.97 2.12
N VAL A 125 10.42 2.89 1.06
CA VAL A 125 11.01 4.07 0.41
C VAL A 125 9.94 4.96 -0.19
N GLY A 126 8.93 4.34 -0.81
CA GLY A 126 7.80 5.04 -1.39
C GLY A 126 7.01 5.82 -0.33
N SER A 127 6.74 5.25 0.84
CA SER A 127 6.05 5.96 1.93
C SER A 127 6.78 7.24 2.35
N VAL A 128 8.12 7.20 2.41
CA VAL A 128 8.94 8.38 2.69
C VAL A 128 8.75 9.44 1.61
N LEU A 129 8.79 9.01 0.34
CA LEU A 129 8.60 9.89 -0.81
C LEU A 129 7.20 10.53 -0.82
N VAL A 130 6.14 9.78 -0.47
CA VAL A 130 4.78 10.33 -0.34
C VAL A 130 4.75 11.41 0.73
N GLY A 131 5.32 11.12 1.91
CA GLY A 131 5.37 12.06 3.02
C GLY A 131 6.03 13.37 2.61
N PHE A 132 7.14 13.27 1.89
CA PHE A 132 7.86 14.42 1.34
C PHE A 132 7.01 15.19 0.31
N LEU A 133 6.51 14.52 -0.74
CA LEU A 133 5.74 15.16 -1.82
C LEU A 133 4.45 15.80 -1.30
N ALA A 134 3.72 15.12 -0.44
CA ALA A 134 2.50 15.67 0.14
C ALA A 134 2.77 16.85 1.05
N SER A 135 3.85 16.81 1.83
CA SER A 135 4.24 17.94 2.68
C SER A 135 4.70 19.13 1.86
N LEU A 136 5.43 18.90 0.76
CA LEU A 136 5.80 19.94 -0.20
C LEU A 136 4.55 20.63 -0.76
N VAL A 137 3.58 19.86 -1.24
CA VAL A 137 2.33 20.41 -1.77
C VAL A 137 1.55 21.15 -0.68
N GLY A 138 1.37 20.55 0.50
CA GLY A 138 0.67 21.20 1.61
C GLY A 138 1.33 22.52 2.04
N ASN A 139 2.65 22.55 2.16
CA ASN A 139 3.40 23.75 2.55
C ASN A 139 3.41 24.82 1.46
N THR A 140 3.33 24.44 0.19
CA THR A 140 3.25 25.36 -0.94
C THR A 140 1.84 25.95 -1.09
N LEU A 141 0.81 25.14 -0.81
CA LEU A 141 -0.59 25.56 -0.91
C LEU A 141 -1.03 26.41 0.28
N LYS A 142 -0.57 26.10 1.50
CA LYS A 142 -0.99 26.82 2.74
C LYS A 142 -0.86 28.35 2.66
N PRO A 143 0.21 28.94 2.12
CA PRO A 143 0.34 30.39 1.97
C PRO A 143 -0.58 30.99 0.90
N ILE A 144 -1.04 30.19 -0.07
CA ILE A 144 -1.92 30.63 -1.15
C ILE A 144 -3.37 30.76 -0.65
N PHE A 145 -3.77 29.88 0.27
CA PHE A 145 -5.09 29.94 0.89
C PHE A 145 -5.12 31.00 2.00
N PRO A 146 -6.16 31.85 2.06
CA PRO A 146 -6.41 32.70 3.23
C PRO A 146 -6.44 31.85 4.50
N LYS A 147 -6.09 32.42 5.68
CA LYS A 147 -6.10 31.68 6.96
C LYS A 147 -7.45 30.99 7.25
N ALA A 148 -8.55 31.53 6.76
CA ALA A 148 -9.91 30.96 6.86
C ALA A 148 -10.11 29.68 6.02
N LYS A 149 -9.26 29.40 5.02
CA LYS A 149 -9.34 28.25 4.11
C LYS A 149 -8.14 27.30 4.23
N ALA A 150 -7.42 27.36 5.35
CA ALA A 150 -6.30 26.48 5.63
C ALA A 150 -6.68 24.99 5.56
N GLU A 151 -7.95 24.69 5.83
CA GLU A 151 -8.51 23.33 5.79
C GLU A 151 -8.56 22.74 4.39
N ILE A 152 -8.74 23.57 3.36
CA ILE A 152 -8.69 23.13 1.97
C ILE A 152 -7.27 22.69 1.63
N ALA A 153 -6.24 23.40 2.12
CA ALA A 153 -4.85 23.01 1.92
C ALA A 153 -4.54 21.66 2.61
N ASP A 154 -5.04 21.45 3.83
CA ASP A 154 -4.88 20.19 4.55
C ASP A 154 -5.65 19.04 3.88
N MET A 155 -6.86 19.30 3.38
CA MET A 155 -7.63 18.35 2.58
C MET A 155 -6.88 17.94 1.31
N LEU A 156 -6.37 18.89 0.53
CA LEU A 156 -5.60 18.62 -0.68
C LEU A 156 -4.33 17.82 -0.39
N LYS A 157 -3.63 18.13 0.72
CA LYS A 157 -2.51 17.33 1.20
C LYS A 157 -2.94 15.88 1.45
N SER A 158 -4.02 15.66 2.20
CA SER A 158 -4.52 14.32 2.53
C SER A 158 -4.92 13.53 1.28
N LEU A 159 -5.59 14.16 0.31
CA LEU A 159 -5.98 13.51 -0.95
C LEU A 159 -4.76 13.08 -1.75
N LEU A 160 -3.75 13.93 -1.82
CA LEU A 160 -2.50 13.59 -2.48
C LEU A 160 -1.80 12.43 -1.77
N GLN A 161 -1.78 12.42 -0.43
CA GLN A 161 -1.21 11.29 0.33
C GLN A 161 -1.91 9.98 0.02
N ILE A 162 -3.25 9.96 0.09
CA ILE A 162 -4.05 8.76 -0.16
C ILE A 162 -3.80 8.24 -1.58
N GLY A 163 -3.83 9.13 -2.58
CA GLY A 163 -3.59 8.76 -3.97
C GLY A 163 -2.18 8.23 -4.22
N LEU A 164 -1.15 8.90 -3.71
CA LEU A 164 0.24 8.47 -3.94
C LEU A 164 0.57 7.18 -3.17
N ILE A 165 0.05 6.98 -1.95
CA ILE A 165 0.17 5.70 -1.23
C ILE A 165 -0.43 4.58 -2.06
N ALA A 166 -1.61 4.78 -2.64
CA ALA A 166 -2.25 3.77 -3.46
C ALA A 166 -1.42 3.41 -4.70
N VAL A 167 -0.84 4.40 -5.38
CA VAL A 167 0.07 4.15 -6.50
C VAL A 167 1.28 3.31 -6.06
N ILE A 168 1.87 3.63 -4.91
CA ILE A 168 3.02 2.89 -4.38
C ILE A 168 2.65 1.47 -4.00
N LEU A 169 1.49 1.27 -3.37
CA LEU A 169 0.97 -0.06 -3.07
C LEU A 169 0.72 -0.86 -4.34
N LEU A 170 0.14 -0.25 -5.38
CA LEU A 170 -0.09 -0.93 -6.66
C LEU A 170 1.22 -1.37 -7.30
N ILE A 171 2.20 -0.47 -7.40
CA ILE A 171 3.52 -0.79 -7.96
C ILE A 171 4.21 -1.87 -7.14
N ALA A 172 4.17 -1.77 -5.81
CA ALA A 172 4.80 -2.76 -4.93
C ALA A 172 4.14 -4.14 -5.07
N LEU A 173 2.82 -4.21 -5.02
CA LEU A 173 2.10 -5.49 -5.11
C LEU A 173 2.25 -6.12 -6.49
N ASP A 174 2.24 -5.31 -7.56
CA ASP A 174 2.55 -5.78 -8.91
C ASP A 174 3.95 -6.38 -9.00
N LEU A 175 4.97 -5.69 -8.47
CA LEU A 175 6.33 -6.22 -8.40
C LEU A 175 6.39 -7.54 -7.61
N MET A 176 5.67 -7.63 -6.50
CA MET A 176 5.56 -8.86 -5.69
C MET A 176 4.76 -9.98 -6.39
N LEU A 177 4.22 -9.78 -7.60
CA LEU A 177 3.29 -10.71 -8.26
C LEU A 177 2.02 -10.99 -7.43
N LEU A 178 1.69 -10.07 -6.52
CA LEU A 178 0.45 -10.06 -5.75
C LEU A 178 -0.58 -9.11 -6.41
N GLY A 179 -0.19 -8.40 -7.46
CA GLY A 179 -1.08 -7.59 -8.30
C GLY A 179 -2.05 -8.49 -9.07
N GLY A 180 -3.34 -8.22 -8.93
CA GLY A 180 -4.40 -8.89 -9.66
C GLY A 180 -5.65 -8.02 -9.68
N GLU A 181 -6.66 -8.42 -10.45
CA GLU A 181 -7.90 -7.64 -10.61
C GLU A 181 -8.55 -7.32 -9.26
N LEU A 182 -8.58 -8.29 -8.33
CA LEU A 182 -9.12 -8.11 -6.98
C LEU A 182 -8.34 -7.05 -6.18
N VAL A 183 -7.01 -7.04 -6.29
CA VAL A 183 -6.16 -6.13 -5.52
C VAL A 183 -6.29 -4.71 -6.02
N TYR A 184 -6.34 -4.51 -7.34
CA TYR A 184 -6.59 -3.19 -7.93
C TYR A 184 -7.95 -2.62 -7.49
N SER A 185 -9.01 -3.41 -7.63
CA SER A 185 -10.36 -3.03 -7.22
C SER A 185 -10.48 -2.75 -5.71
N LEU A 186 -9.80 -3.55 -4.89
CA LEU A 186 -9.73 -3.35 -3.45
C LEU A 186 -9.06 -2.02 -3.09
N ILE A 187 -7.86 -1.75 -3.63
CA ILE A 187 -7.12 -0.51 -3.38
C ILE A 187 -7.93 0.69 -3.87
N LEU A 188 -8.48 0.63 -5.08
CA LEU A 188 -9.29 1.71 -5.64
C LEU A 188 -10.48 2.03 -4.74
N GLY A 189 -11.18 1.01 -4.24
CA GLY A 189 -12.29 1.21 -3.32
C GLY A 189 -11.88 1.84 -2.00
N PHE A 190 -10.78 1.39 -1.38
CA PHE A 190 -10.23 2.05 -0.18
C PHE A 190 -9.82 3.50 -0.44
N VAL A 191 -9.24 3.80 -1.60
CA VAL A 191 -8.89 5.16 -2.01
C VAL A 191 -10.14 6.02 -2.12
N ILE A 192 -11.20 5.54 -2.78
CA ILE A 192 -12.45 6.28 -2.92
C ILE A 192 -13.05 6.60 -1.55
N ILE A 193 -13.06 5.64 -0.63
CA ILE A 193 -13.59 5.83 0.73
C ILE A 193 -12.73 6.83 1.50
N GLY A 194 -11.41 6.61 1.55
CA GLY A 194 -10.49 7.47 2.28
C GLY A 194 -10.47 8.90 1.75
N ALA A 195 -10.39 9.06 0.42
CA ALA A 195 -10.43 10.36 -0.23
C ALA A 195 -11.79 11.03 -0.03
N GLY A 196 -12.87 10.27 -0.08
CA GLY A 196 -14.22 10.74 0.20
C GLY A 196 -14.39 11.28 1.62
N ILE A 197 -13.84 10.58 2.61
CA ILE A 197 -13.83 11.03 4.00
C ILE A 197 -13.03 12.32 4.13
N ALA A 198 -11.80 12.35 3.59
CA ALA A 198 -10.95 13.54 3.63
C ALA A 198 -11.60 14.76 2.95
N LEU A 199 -12.24 14.56 1.79
CA LEU A 199 -13.02 15.58 1.08
C LEU A 199 -14.19 16.09 1.94
N THR A 200 -14.96 15.17 2.50
CA THR A 200 -16.15 15.50 3.30
C THR A 200 -15.76 16.30 4.55
N ASP A 201 -14.74 15.86 5.28
CA ASP A 201 -14.28 16.58 6.47
C ASP A 201 -13.73 17.96 6.12
N GLY A 202 -12.90 18.07 5.09
CA GLY A 202 -12.32 19.35 4.68
C GLY A 202 -13.35 20.35 4.17
N LEU A 203 -14.30 19.91 3.33
CA LEU A 203 -15.33 20.78 2.76
C LEU A 203 -16.35 21.22 3.80
N ILE A 204 -16.88 20.28 4.59
CA ILE A 204 -17.91 20.62 5.58
C ILE A 204 -17.33 21.55 6.65
N LYS A 205 -16.11 21.28 7.11
CA LYS A 205 -15.46 22.11 8.13
C LYS A 205 -15.20 23.53 7.57
N SER A 206 -14.70 23.64 6.33
CA SER A 206 -14.50 24.93 5.67
C SER A 206 -15.79 25.72 5.50
N ILE A 207 -16.92 25.06 5.23
CA ILE A 207 -18.23 25.71 5.13
C ILE A 207 -18.69 26.19 6.52
N THR A 208 -18.59 25.35 7.55
CA THR A 208 -19.06 25.72 8.90
C THR A 208 -18.22 26.80 9.57
N ASP A 209 -16.95 26.92 9.19
CA ASP A 209 -16.06 27.98 9.67
C ASP A 209 -16.43 29.34 9.07
N ASP A 210 -16.78 29.38 7.78
CA ASP A 210 -17.25 30.58 7.08
C ASP A 210 -18.72 30.92 7.43
N HIS A 211 -19.54 29.90 7.69
CA HIS A 211 -20.99 29.99 7.89
C HIS A 211 -21.46 29.14 9.08
N LYS A 212 -21.43 29.76 10.28
CA LYS A 212 -21.78 29.08 11.54
C LYS A 212 -23.24 28.61 11.58
N GLU A 213 -24.11 29.20 10.77
CA GLU A 213 -25.49 28.79 10.58
C GLU A 213 -25.64 27.35 10.07
N PHE A 214 -24.61 26.78 9.42
CA PHE A 214 -24.65 25.40 8.93
C PHE A 214 -24.17 24.34 9.94
N ILE A 215 -23.69 24.74 11.13
CA ILE A 215 -23.25 23.79 12.17
C ILE A 215 -24.33 22.75 12.53
N PRO A 216 -25.63 23.11 12.70
CA PRO A 216 -26.66 22.13 13.03
C PRO A 216 -26.91 21.08 11.94
N VAL A 217 -26.63 21.42 10.67
CA VAL A 217 -26.84 20.51 9.54
C VAL A 217 -25.57 19.78 9.10
N ALA A 218 -24.41 20.20 9.59
CA ALA A 218 -23.11 19.62 9.23
C ALA A 218 -23.04 18.12 9.48
N GLY A 219 -23.60 17.64 10.60
CA GLY A 219 -23.66 16.20 10.92
C GLY A 219 -24.43 15.40 9.87
N TYR A 220 -25.58 15.92 9.42
CA TYR A 220 -26.37 15.28 8.37
C TYR A 220 -25.61 15.27 7.04
N ALA A 221 -25.01 16.40 6.65
CA ALA A 221 -24.23 16.50 5.42
C ALA A 221 -23.05 15.52 5.40
N LYS A 222 -22.31 15.40 6.52
CA LYS A 222 -21.25 14.39 6.67
C LYS A 222 -21.78 12.97 6.52
N PHE A 223 -22.90 12.64 7.17
CA PHE A 223 -23.52 11.32 7.03
C PHE A 223 -23.86 11.00 5.57
N VAL A 224 -24.50 11.93 4.85
CA VAL A 224 -24.86 11.72 3.43
C VAL A 224 -23.61 11.45 2.59
N LEU A 225 -22.60 12.32 2.71
CA LEU A 225 -21.40 12.23 1.90
C LEU A 225 -20.60 10.96 2.23
N TYR A 226 -20.46 10.60 3.50
CA TYR A 226 -19.83 9.34 3.90
C TYR A 226 -20.55 8.13 3.34
N SER A 227 -21.89 8.10 3.39
CA SER A 227 -22.66 7.01 2.79
C SER A 227 -22.44 6.92 1.28
N ILE A 228 -22.40 8.04 0.56
CA ILE A 228 -22.12 8.06 -0.89
C ILE A 228 -20.75 7.46 -1.17
N PHE A 229 -19.70 7.94 -0.51
CA PHE A 229 -18.34 7.43 -0.74
C PHE A 229 -18.16 5.98 -0.31
N LEU A 230 -18.84 5.56 0.76
CA LEU A 230 -18.83 4.16 1.21
C LEU A 230 -19.50 3.25 0.19
N ILE A 231 -20.64 3.66 -0.38
CA ILE A 231 -21.35 2.90 -1.40
C ILE A 231 -20.53 2.81 -2.70
N ILE A 232 -19.97 3.93 -3.17
CA ILE A 232 -19.12 3.94 -4.38
C ILE A 232 -17.86 3.09 -4.14
N GLY A 233 -17.22 3.25 -2.99
CA GLY A 233 -16.04 2.48 -2.61
C GLY A 233 -16.31 1.00 -2.51
N ALA A 234 -17.40 0.59 -1.85
CA ALA A 234 -17.83 -0.81 -1.81
C ALA A 234 -18.11 -1.35 -3.23
N GLY A 235 -18.75 -0.56 -4.08
CA GLY A 235 -18.95 -0.90 -5.49
C GLY A 235 -17.65 -1.16 -6.24
N ALA A 236 -16.63 -0.33 -6.00
CA ALA A 236 -15.30 -0.55 -6.58
C ALA A 236 -14.64 -1.82 -6.04
N ILE A 237 -14.65 -2.06 -4.71
CA ILE A 237 -14.07 -3.25 -4.07
C ILE A 237 -14.65 -4.53 -4.68
N PHE A 238 -15.96 -4.58 -4.85
CA PHE A 238 -16.66 -5.78 -5.31
C PHE A 238 -16.95 -5.80 -6.81
N SER A 239 -16.37 -4.87 -7.59
CA SER A 239 -16.63 -4.72 -9.03
C SER A 239 -16.31 -5.95 -9.86
N THR A 240 -15.38 -6.79 -9.39
CA THR A 240 -14.95 -8.04 -10.03
C THR A 240 -15.88 -9.21 -9.75
N PHE A 241 -16.82 -9.08 -8.81
CA PHE A 241 -17.78 -10.13 -8.48
C PHE A 241 -19.04 -9.97 -9.32
N GLU A 242 -19.35 -11.02 -10.08
CA GLU A 242 -20.53 -11.04 -10.94
C GLU A 242 -21.82 -10.77 -10.13
N GLY A 243 -22.68 -9.89 -10.66
CA GLY A 243 -23.93 -9.50 -10.02
C GLY A 243 -23.82 -8.49 -8.88
N VAL A 244 -22.65 -8.31 -8.24
CA VAL A 244 -22.51 -7.40 -7.09
C VAL A 244 -22.65 -5.94 -7.51
N THR A 245 -22.11 -5.54 -8.67
CA THR A 245 -22.27 -4.17 -9.20
C THR A 245 -23.74 -3.77 -9.33
N THR A 246 -24.61 -4.69 -9.76
CA THR A 246 -26.06 -4.45 -9.86
C THR A 246 -26.70 -4.31 -8.48
N ILE A 247 -26.31 -5.14 -7.52
CA ILE A 247 -26.80 -5.04 -6.14
C ILE A 247 -26.39 -3.69 -5.53
N VAL A 248 -25.13 -3.29 -5.67
CA VAL A 248 -24.63 -2.00 -5.18
C VAL A 248 -25.37 -0.84 -5.86
N ALA A 249 -25.62 -0.91 -7.16
CA ALA A 249 -26.41 0.09 -7.87
C ALA A 249 -27.83 0.20 -7.31
N ASN A 250 -28.51 -0.92 -7.07
CA ASN A 250 -29.86 -0.92 -6.50
C ASN A 250 -29.88 -0.32 -5.08
N VAL A 251 -28.90 -0.68 -4.25
CA VAL A 251 -28.73 -0.09 -2.90
C VAL A 251 -28.47 1.42 -3.00
N SER A 252 -27.64 1.85 -3.96
CA SER A 252 -27.34 3.27 -4.22
C SER A 252 -28.61 4.06 -4.54
N TRP A 253 -29.45 3.53 -5.44
CA TRP A 253 -30.72 4.15 -5.81
C TRP A 253 -31.71 4.20 -4.65
N ALA A 254 -31.87 3.10 -3.91
CA ALA A 254 -32.73 3.05 -2.72
C ALA A 254 -32.28 4.08 -1.67
N PHE A 255 -30.98 4.18 -1.43
CA PHE A 255 -30.40 5.17 -0.53
C PHE A 255 -30.64 6.61 -1.02
N ALA A 256 -30.39 6.88 -2.30
CA ALA A 256 -30.61 8.21 -2.90
C ALA A 256 -32.08 8.65 -2.77
N ILE A 257 -33.03 7.74 -3.01
CA ILE A 257 -34.47 8.00 -2.83
C ILE A 257 -34.80 8.28 -1.37
N ALA A 258 -34.31 7.46 -0.44
CA ALA A 258 -34.55 7.64 1.00
C ALA A 258 -34.02 9.00 1.49
N MET A 259 -32.81 9.38 1.08
CA MET A 259 -32.21 10.68 1.38
C MET A 259 -33.00 11.83 0.77
N GLY A 260 -33.47 11.68 -0.48
CA GLY A 260 -34.34 12.65 -1.13
C GLY A 260 -35.62 12.92 -0.34
N ILE A 261 -36.28 11.85 0.15
CA ILE A 261 -37.48 11.96 0.99
C ILE A 261 -37.17 12.65 2.33
N LEU A 262 -36.04 12.31 2.96
CA LEU A 262 -35.63 12.87 4.25
C LEU A 262 -35.34 14.38 4.17
N LEU A 263 -34.92 14.89 3.00
CA LEU A 263 -34.66 16.30 2.78
C LEU A 263 -35.93 17.14 2.55
N ILE A 264 -37.08 16.53 2.20
CA ILE A 264 -38.33 17.25 1.91
C ILE A 264 -38.77 18.19 3.05
N PRO A 265 -38.84 17.75 4.33
CA PRO A 265 -39.28 18.62 5.43
C PRO A 265 -38.30 19.78 5.67
N VAL A 266 -37.00 19.51 5.51
CA VAL A 266 -35.94 20.51 5.68
C VAL A 266 -36.07 21.59 4.62
N ILE A 267 -36.16 21.20 3.34
CA ILE A 267 -36.33 22.11 2.20
C ILE A 267 -37.62 22.93 2.36
N TYR A 268 -38.74 22.30 2.73
CA TYR A 268 -40.00 22.99 2.97
C TYR A 268 -39.89 24.02 4.10
N SER A 269 -39.21 23.69 5.20
CA SER A 269 -39.02 24.61 6.33
C SER A 269 -38.17 25.82 5.96
N LEU A 270 -37.12 25.61 5.16
CA LEU A 270 -36.23 26.68 4.67
C LEU A 270 -36.97 27.58 3.67
N ALA A 271 -37.70 26.99 2.72
CA ALA A 271 -38.52 27.73 1.76
C ALA A 271 -39.56 28.61 2.46
N LYS A 272 -40.23 28.09 3.50
CA LYS A 272 -41.20 28.85 4.30
C LYS A 272 -40.56 30.00 5.07
N ARG A 273 -39.35 29.83 5.63
CA ARG A 273 -38.62 30.91 6.30
C ARG A 273 -38.25 32.03 5.33
N MET A 274 -37.68 31.69 4.17
CA MET A 274 -37.32 32.67 3.14
C MET A 274 -38.53 33.45 2.62
N ALA A 275 -39.66 32.78 2.42
CA ALA A 275 -40.89 33.44 1.98
C ALA A 275 -41.44 34.45 3.01
N ASN A 276 -41.25 34.18 4.31
CA ASN A 276 -41.72 35.06 5.37
C ASN A 276 -40.78 36.26 5.64
N GLU A 277 -39.48 36.16 5.35
CA GLU A 277 -38.51 37.25 5.52
C GLU A 277 -38.59 38.31 4.40
N THR A 278 -39.29 38.02 3.31
CA THR A 278 -39.56 38.96 2.19
C THR A 278 -40.84 39.79 2.33
N THR A 279 -41.57 39.66 3.45
CA THR A 279 -42.79 40.43 3.79
C THR A 279 -42.59 41.23 5.06
#